data_AF-A0A8H4V0M4-F1
#
_entry.id   AF-A0A8H4V0M4-F1
#
_cell.length_a   1.000
_cell.length_b   1.000
_cell.length_c   1.000
_cell.angle_alpha   90.00
_cell.angle_beta   90.00
_cell.angle_gamma   90.00
#
_symmetry.space_group_name_H-M   'P 1'
#
loop_
_entity.id
_entity.type
_entity.pdbx_description
1 polymer ?
#
loop_
_entity_poly.entity_id
_entity_poly.type
_entity_poly.pdbx_seq_one_letter_code
_entity_poly.pdbx_strand_id
1 'polypeptide(L)' 'MPKSILITGCSANGIGASLALCLSAHKENHHIFATARDTSKIPVELRARPN' A
#
# COMPACT_ATOMS: atom_id res chain seq x y z
N MET A 1 -18.52 6.82 4.29
CA MET A 1 -17.30 7.62 4.10
C MET A 1 -16.13 6.68 3.86
N PRO A 2 -15.23 6.95 2.90
CA PRO A 2 -14.02 6.13 2.73
C PRO A 2 -13.18 6.14 4.01
N LYS A 3 -12.61 4.99 4.39
CA LYS A 3 -11.65 4.93 5.50
C LYS A 3 -10.24 5.10 4.94
N SER A 4 -9.46 5.97 5.54
CA SER A 4 -8.05 6.13 5.19
C SER A 4 -7.18 5.23 6.08
N ILE A 5 -6.24 4.52 5.47
CA ILE A 5 -5.36 3.55 6.14
C ILE A 5 -3.91 3.95 5.85
N LEU A 6 -3.11 4.12 6.90
CA LEU A 6 -1.66 4.30 6.78
C LEU A 6 -0.97 2.98 7.08
N ILE A 7 -0.19 2.48 6.13
CA ILE A 7 0.63 1.28 6.28
C ILE A 7 2.10 1.68 6.22
N THR A 8 2.85 1.29 7.24
CA THR A 8 4.28 1.55 7.34
C THR A 8 5.08 0.29 7.08
N GLY A 9 6.31 0.45 6.57
CA GLY A 9 7.18 -0.70 6.27
C GLY A 9 6.80 -1.46 5.00
N CYS A 10 6.28 -0.78 3.98
CA CYS A 10 5.88 -1.37 2.70
C CYS A 10 7.05 -1.68 1.75
N SER A 11 8.18 -2.18 2.26
CA SER A 11 9.29 -2.62 1.39
C SER A 11 8.90 -3.90 0.64
N ALA A 12 9.50 -4.15 -0.53
CA ALA A 12 9.29 -5.36 -1.31
C ALA A 12 9.52 -6.61 -0.45
N ASN A 13 8.64 -7.60 -0.61
CA ASN A 13 8.57 -8.83 0.19
C ASN A 13 8.27 -8.63 1.69
N GLY A 14 7.97 -7.40 2.14
CA GLY A 14 7.56 -7.10 3.51
C GLY A 14 6.06 -7.27 3.73
N ILE A 15 5.66 -7.53 4.99
CA ILE A 15 4.25 -7.72 5.36
C ILE A 15 3.41 -6.48 5.04
N GLY A 16 3.94 -5.27 5.26
CA GLY A 16 3.23 -4.02 4.95
C GLY A 16 2.89 -3.90 3.46
N ALA A 17 3.81 -4.33 2.59
CA ALA A 17 3.57 -4.35 1.14
C ALA A 17 2.47 -5.35 0.76
N SER A 18 2.53 -6.57 1.29
CA SER A 18 1.50 -7.59 1.06
C SER A 18 0.12 -7.14 1.54
N LEU A 19 0.05 -6.48 2.71
CA LEU A 19 -1.20 -5.94 3.24
C LEU A 19 -1.76 -4.83 2.35
N ALA A 20 -0.91 -3.89 1.92
CA ALA A 20 -1.31 -2.82 1.01
C ALA A 20 -1.80 -3.36 -0.34
N LEU A 21 -1.14 -4.38 -0.89
CA LEU A 21 -1.56 -5.05 -2.13
C LEU A 21 -2.91 -5.74 -2.00
N CYS A 22 -3.11 -6.46 -0.91
CA CYS A 22 -4.37 -7.14 -0.62
C CYS A 22 -5.51 -6.13 -0.48
N LEU A 23 -5.36 -5.14 0.42
CA LEU A 23 -6.37 -4.13 0.68
C LEU A 23 -6.69 -3.26 -0.55
N SER A 24 -5.70 -2.95 -1.39
CA SER A 24 -5.91 -2.21 -2.64
C SER A 24 -6.52 -3.04 -3.77
N ALA A 25 -6.64 -4.36 -3.62
CA ALA A 25 -7.36 -5.23 -4.55
C ALA A 25 -8.84 -5.42 -4.15
N HIS A 26 -9.21 -5.11 -2.91
CA HIS A 26 -10.59 -5.19 -2.46
C HIS A 26 -11.41 -4.01 -2.99
N LYS A 27 -12.70 -4.26 -3.30
CA LYS A 27 -13.66 -3.23 -3.73
C LYS A 27 -14.17 -2.34 -2.59
N GLU A 28 -13.63 -2.51 -1.39
CA GLU A 28 -14.00 -1.67 -0.25
C GLU A 28 -13.46 -0.26 -0.47
N ASN A 29 -14.23 0.74 -0.04
CA ASN A 29 -13.87 2.14 -0.23
C ASN A 29 -12.80 2.56 0.79
N HIS A 30 -11.57 2.08 0.60
CA HIS A 30 -10.40 2.38 1.41
C HIS A 30 -9.39 3.18 0.60
N HIS A 31 -8.86 4.25 1.21
CA HIS A 31 -7.74 5.01 0.65
C HIS A 31 -6.47 4.66 1.43
N ILE A 32 -5.46 4.13 0.74
CA ILE A 32 -4.30 3.50 1.38
C ILE A 32 -3.06 4.34 1.13
N PHE A 33 -2.44 4.81 2.22
CA PHE A 33 -1.12 5.42 2.19
C PHE A 33 -0.08 4.35 2.52
N ALA A 34 0.67 3.89 1.51
CA ALA A 34 1.77 2.95 1.69
C ALA A 34 3.09 3.70 1.87
N THR A 35 3.83 3.41 2.94
CA THR A 35 5.09 4.10 3.24
C THR A 35 6.23 3.12 3.51
N ALA A 36 7.44 3.51 3.09
CA ALA A 36 8.69 2.83 3.39
C ALA A 36 9.77 3.88 3.66
N ARG A 37 10.93 3.46 4.18
CA ARG A 37 12.08 4.37 4.39
C ARG A 37 12.49 5.10 3.10
N ASP A 38 12.34 4.41 1.98
CA ASP A 38 12.57 4.93 0.63
C ASP A 38 11.46 4.37 -0.27
N THR A 39 10.79 5.23 -1.04
CA THR A 39 9.70 4.85 -1.94
C THR A 39 10.17 3.92 -3.06
N SER A 40 11.48 3.94 -3.39
CA SER A 40 12.11 2.98 -4.31
C SER A 40 12.04 1.53 -3.81
N LYS A 41 11.80 1.31 -2.51
CA LYS A 41 11.64 -0.02 -1.91
C LYS A 41 10.21 -0.54 -1.96
N ILE A 42 9.22 0.30 -2.25
CA ILE A 42 7.82 -0.13 -2.38
C ILE A 42 7.68 -1.00 -3.63
N PRO A 43 6.95 -2.14 -3.62
CA PRO A 43 6.73 -2.92 -4.84
C PRO A 43 6.22 -2.08 -6.02
N VAL A 44 6.62 -2.44 -7.24
CA VAL A 44 6.21 -1.72 -8.46
C VAL A 44 4.69 -1.76 -8.65
N GLU A 45 4.07 -2.87 -8.26
CA GLU A 45 2.63 -3.11 -8.31
C GLU A 45 1.84 -2.18 -7.38
N LEU A 46 2.47 -1.68 -6.31
CA LEU A 46 1.89 -0.63 -5.45
C LEU A 46 2.18 0.76 -6.00
N ARG A 47 3.40 1.01 -6.51
CA ARG A 47 3.77 2.31 -7.11
C ARG A 47 2.98 2.65 -8.37
N ALA A 48 2.56 1.63 -9.12
CA ALA A 48 1.76 1.80 -10.34
C ALA A 48 0.28 2.11 -10.06
N ARG A 49 -0.18 2.01 -8.80
CA ARG A 49 -1.55 2.34 -8.43
C ARG A 49 -1.75 3.84 -8.27
N PRO A 50 -2.97 4.35 -8.54
CA PRO A 50 -3.31 5.73 -8.21
C PRO A 50 -3.25 5.93 -6.69
N ASN A 51 -2.85 7.14 -6.28
CA ASN A 51 -3.03 7.64 -4.92
C ASN A 51 -4.51 8.04 -4.75
#